data_AF-A0A421FKT7-F1
#
_entry.id   AF-A0A421FKT7-F1
#
_cell.length_a   1.000
_cell.length_b   1.000
_cell.length_c   1.000
_cell.angle_alpha   90.00
_cell.angle_beta   90.00
_cell.angle_gamma   90.00
#
_symmetry.space_group_name_H-M   'P 1'
#
loop_
_entity.id
_entity.type
_entity.pdbx_description
1 polymer ?
#
loop_
_entity_poly.entity_id
_entity_poly.type
_entity_poly.pdbx_seq_one_letter_code
_entity_poly.pdbx_strand_id
1 'polypeptide(L)'
;MTVTGTVDYMAPEMIGSRTGIATYGEAADVYSLAITFWDILYPGREKYPDTFRNHLLVFESVLGGARPPFEEDSGTKDEYVPERLRNLIVSAWQNNPDNRPTAQQVANELERIQEEILAVLAQDLLGDFETENGACSPMPAYQPFTGEHAVDRMEELKVIELKDEELQQHINDIALDVLEPSAPM
;
A
#
# COMPACT_ATOMS: atom_id res chain seq x y z
N MET A 1 -29.09 -14.54 12.97
CA MET A 1 -28.10 -14.38 11.88
C MET A 1 -26.81 -13.91 12.51
N THR A 2 -25.81 -14.77 12.61
CA THR A 2 -24.47 -14.35 13.03
C THR A 2 -23.75 -13.90 11.78
N VAL A 3 -23.55 -12.59 11.64
CA VAL A 3 -22.65 -12.05 10.62
C VAL A 3 -21.25 -12.45 11.05
N THR A 4 -20.64 -13.41 10.36
CA THR A 4 -19.24 -13.79 10.55
C THR A 4 -18.44 -13.17 9.41
N GLY A 5 -17.56 -12.22 9.76
CA GLY A 5 -16.72 -11.47 8.82
C GLY A 5 -16.78 -9.96 9.10
N THR A 6 -15.71 -9.25 8.76
CA THR A 6 -15.72 -7.78 8.76
C THR A 6 -16.61 -7.31 7.61
N VAL A 7 -17.71 -6.66 7.96
CA VAL A 7 -18.82 -6.29 7.05
C VAL A 7 -18.33 -5.54 5.80
N ASP A 8 -17.28 -4.74 5.95
CA ASP A 8 -16.80 -3.84 4.91
C ASP A 8 -16.19 -4.54 3.68
N TYR A 9 -15.80 -5.81 3.81
CA TYR A 9 -15.18 -6.61 2.76
C TYR A 9 -16.16 -7.57 2.08
N MET A 10 -17.41 -7.59 2.53
CA MET A 10 -18.40 -8.54 2.05
C MET A 10 -18.93 -8.13 0.67
N ALA A 11 -18.89 -9.06 -0.28
CA ALA A 11 -19.40 -8.85 -1.61
C ALA A 11 -20.93 -8.65 -1.62
N PRO A 12 -21.50 -7.84 -2.52
CA PRO A 12 -22.94 -7.50 -2.52
C PRO A 12 -23.86 -8.72 -2.61
N GLU A 13 -23.47 -9.76 -3.35
CA GLU A 13 -24.21 -11.00 -3.47
C GLU A 13 -24.28 -11.79 -2.15
N MET A 14 -23.27 -11.64 -1.28
CA MET A 14 -23.25 -12.27 0.05
C MET A 14 -24.18 -11.55 1.03
N ILE A 15 -24.33 -10.22 0.87
CA ILE A 15 -25.21 -9.38 1.70
C ILE A 15 -26.69 -9.63 1.36
N GLY A 16 -27.01 -9.70 0.06
CA GLY A 16 -28.38 -9.79 -0.44
C GLY A 16 -29.02 -11.19 -0.38
N SER A 17 -28.23 -12.23 -0.07
CA SER A 17 -28.67 -13.64 -0.11
C SER A 17 -29.65 -13.98 1.02
N ARG A 18 -30.94 -13.65 0.81
CA ARG A 18 -32.07 -13.94 1.70
C ARG A 18 -32.49 -15.43 1.70
N THR A 19 -31.91 -16.27 0.85
CA THR A 19 -32.37 -17.64 0.55
C THR A 19 -31.38 -18.76 0.88
N GLY A 20 -30.36 -18.51 1.70
CA GLY A 20 -29.51 -19.58 2.25
C GLY A 20 -28.55 -20.26 1.27
N ILE A 21 -28.43 -19.72 0.05
CA ILE A 21 -27.39 -20.09 -0.92
C ILE A 21 -26.51 -18.86 -1.09
N ALA A 22 -25.67 -18.58 -0.08
CA ALA A 22 -24.51 -17.75 -0.34
C ALA A 22 -23.62 -18.57 -1.29
N THR A 23 -23.57 -18.18 -2.56
CA THR A 23 -22.57 -18.73 -3.48
C THR A 23 -21.22 -18.15 -3.07
N TYR A 24 -20.61 -18.78 -2.08
CA TYR A 24 -19.19 -18.65 -1.83
C TYR A 24 -18.48 -19.13 -3.11
N GLY A 25 -17.78 -18.20 -3.75
CA GLY A 25 -17.08 -18.45 -4.98
C GLY A 25 -15.89 -17.50 -5.08
N GLU A 26 -14.93 -17.87 -5.92
CA GLU A 26 -13.71 -17.10 -6.16
C GLU A 26 -13.98 -15.60 -6.38
N ALA A 27 -15.07 -15.24 -7.07
CA ALA A 27 -15.45 -13.86 -7.32
C ALA A 27 -15.71 -13.05 -6.03
N ALA A 28 -16.19 -13.66 -4.95
CA ALA A 28 -16.38 -13.00 -3.66
C ALA A 28 -15.04 -12.76 -2.95
N ASP A 29 -14.08 -13.68 -3.10
CA ASP A 29 -12.72 -13.51 -2.60
C ASP A 29 -11.99 -12.41 -3.38
N VAL A 30 -12.17 -12.35 -4.70
CA VAL A 30 -11.63 -11.27 -5.55
C VAL A 30 -12.20 -9.91 -5.15
N TYR A 31 -13.48 -9.84 -4.81
CA TYR A 31 -14.09 -8.61 -4.29
C TYR A 31 -13.43 -8.16 -2.98
N SER A 32 -13.30 -9.08 -2.02
CA SER A 32 -12.71 -8.74 -0.73
C SER A 32 -11.24 -8.32 -0.87
N LEU A 33 -10.49 -8.97 -1.77
CA LEU A 33 -9.14 -8.59 -2.16
C LEU A 33 -9.06 -7.16 -2.72
N ALA A 34 -10.02 -6.75 -3.55
CA ALA A 34 -10.07 -5.38 -4.08
C ALA A 34 -10.25 -4.33 -2.97
N ILE A 35 -11.11 -4.61 -2.00
CA ILE A 35 -11.29 -3.75 -0.82
C ILE A 35 -10.02 -3.73 0.04
N THR A 36 -9.32 -4.86 0.17
CA THR A 36 -8.02 -4.93 0.84
C THR A 36 -6.96 -4.08 0.13
N PHE A 37 -6.89 -4.11 -1.21
CA PHE A 37 -5.97 -3.24 -1.95
C PHE A 37 -6.27 -1.77 -1.70
N TRP A 38 -7.54 -1.37 -1.67
CA TRP A 38 -7.90 0.00 -1.31
C TRP A 38 -7.42 0.36 0.10
N ASP A 39 -7.57 -0.54 1.09
CA ASP A 39 -7.07 -0.31 2.46
C ASP A 39 -5.55 -0.20 2.54
N ILE A 40 -4.82 -0.94 1.72
CA ILE A 40 -3.36 -0.85 1.63
C ILE A 40 -2.96 0.51 1.04
N LEU A 41 -3.68 0.98 0.02
CA LEU A 41 -3.43 2.28 -0.60
C LEU A 41 -3.81 3.44 0.31
N TYR A 42 -4.82 3.28 1.16
CA TYR A 42 -5.38 4.34 1.99
C TYR A 42 -5.47 3.95 3.47
N PRO A 43 -4.33 3.72 4.14
CA PRO A 43 -4.30 3.21 5.51
C PRO A 43 -4.99 4.19 6.47
N GLY A 44 -5.87 3.66 7.31
CA GLY A 44 -6.59 4.43 8.33
C GLY A 44 -7.73 5.31 7.80
N ARG A 45 -8.03 5.30 6.50
CA ARG A 45 -9.17 6.02 5.93
C ARG A 45 -10.48 5.23 6.10
N GLU A 46 -11.58 5.97 6.25
CA GLU A 46 -12.92 5.39 6.36
C GLU A 46 -13.47 5.06 4.97
N LYS A 47 -13.79 3.78 4.71
CA LYS A 47 -14.27 3.29 3.41
C LYS A 47 -15.61 3.88 3.01
N TYR A 48 -16.48 4.09 4.01
CA TYR A 48 -17.86 4.51 3.83
C TYR A 48 -18.21 5.64 4.81
N PRO A 49 -17.73 6.88 4.58
CA PRO A 49 -17.83 7.98 5.54
C PRO A 49 -19.29 8.32 5.94
N ASP A 50 -20.24 8.19 5.00
CA ASP A 50 -21.66 8.51 5.23
C ASP A 50 -22.42 7.47 6.07
N THR A 51 -21.78 6.35 6.43
CA THR A 51 -22.46 5.23 7.10
C THR A 51 -22.30 5.23 8.62
N PHE A 52 -21.49 6.13 9.18
CA PHE A 52 -21.23 6.24 10.62
C PHE A 52 -20.89 4.88 11.29
N ARG A 53 -20.20 3.99 10.57
CA ARG A 53 -19.85 2.63 11.00
C ARG A 53 -21.05 1.73 11.32
N ASN A 54 -22.23 2.06 10.81
CA ASN A 54 -23.40 1.22 10.93
C ASN A 54 -23.40 0.17 9.81
N HIS A 55 -23.25 -1.09 10.19
CA HIS A 55 -23.21 -2.22 9.26
C HIS A 55 -24.42 -2.28 8.31
N LEU A 56 -25.62 -1.88 8.76
CA LEU A 56 -26.81 -1.88 7.91
C LEU A 56 -26.74 -0.81 6.82
N LEU A 57 -26.21 0.37 7.15
CA LEU A 57 -26.00 1.45 6.18
C LEU A 57 -24.88 1.12 5.21
N VAL A 58 -23.81 0.47 5.67
CA VAL A 58 -22.75 -0.07 4.79
C VAL A 58 -23.34 -1.06 3.79
N PHE A 59 -24.16 -2.00 4.26
CA PHE A 59 -24.84 -2.94 3.38
C PHE A 59 -25.73 -2.27 2.34
N GLU A 60 -26.55 -1.30 2.74
CA GLU A 60 -27.42 -0.56 1.83
C GLU A 60 -26.60 0.21 0.78
N SER A 61 -25.53 0.88 1.21
CA SER A 61 -24.60 1.59 0.33
C SER A 61 -23.92 0.65 -0.67
N VAL A 62 -23.37 -0.48 -0.21
CA VAL A 62 -22.68 -1.46 -1.07
C VAL A 62 -23.64 -2.09 -2.08
N LEU A 63 -24.86 -2.44 -1.65
CA LEU A 63 -25.92 -2.94 -2.53
C LEU A 63 -26.37 -1.87 -3.54
N GLY A 64 -26.35 -0.59 -3.14
CA GLY A 64 -26.57 0.57 -4.01
C GLY A 64 -25.43 0.84 -4.99
N GLY A 65 -24.32 0.11 -4.90
CA GLY A 65 -23.16 0.27 -5.78
C GLY A 65 -22.12 1.26 -5.27
N ALA A 66 -22.25 1.77 -4.04
CA ALA A 66 -21.22 2.60 -3.44
C ALA A 66 -19.92 1.81 -3.26
N ARG A 67 -18.79 2.46 -3.48
CA ARG A 67 -17.45 1.90 -3.31
C ARG A 67 -16.54 2.91 -2.61
N PRO A 68 -15.47 2.44 -1.95
CA PRO A 68 -14.49 3.33 -1.34
C PRO A 68 -13.94 4.32 -2.38
N PRO A 69 -13.87 5.62 -2.08
CA PRO A 69 -13.44 6.64 -3.04
C PRO A 69 -11.92 6.56 -3.24
N PHE A 70 -11.49 6.74 -4.49
CA PHE A 70 -10.09 7.06 -4.79
C PHE A 70 -9.97 8.58 -4.82
N GLU A 71 -9.62 9.23 -3.71
CA GLU A 71 -9.41 10.68 -3.75
C GLU A 71 -8.13 10.97 -4.56
N GLU A 72 -8.28 11.66 -5.69
CA GLU A 72 -7.16 12.17 -6.52
C GLU A 72 -6.65 13.54 -6.04
N ASP A 73 -7.36 14.19 -5.10
CA ASP A 73 -7.31 15.65 -4.95
C ASP A 73 -6.71 16.17 -3.65
N SER A 74 -6.18 15.32 -2.76
CA SER A 74 -5.52 15.81 -1.54
C SER A 74 -4.09 16.26 -1.78
N GLY A 75 -3.77 16.90 -2.92
CA GLY A 75 -2.61 17.78 -3.17
C GLY A 75 -1.20 17.29 -2.83
N THR A 76 -1.06 16.06 -2.34
CA THR A 76 0.16 15.50 -1.80
C THR A 76 0.71 14.62 -2.90
N LYS A 77 1.80 15.09 -3.49
CA LYS A 77 2.45 14.54 -4.69
C LYS A 77 2.94 13.09 -4.52
N ASP A 78 2.81 12.53 -3.33
CA ASP A 78 3.46 11.31 -2.87
C ASP A 78 2.58 10.04 -2.95
N GLU A 79 1.29 10.14 -3.28
CA GLU A 79 0.37 8.98 -3.36
C GLU A 79 -0.03 8.68 -4.81
N TYR A 80 0.96 8.51 -5.70
CA TYR A 80 0.70 8.11 -7.09
C TYR A 80 0.30 6.63 -7.16
N VAL A 81 -1.00 6.36 -7.28
CA VAL A 81 -1.50 5.02 -7.58
C VAL A 81 -1.45 4.80 -9.10
N PRO A 82 -0.71 3.80 -9.61
CA PRO A 82 -0.68 3.50 -11.04
C PRO A 82 -2.09 3.28 -11.60
N GLU A 83 -2.41 3.91 -12.74
CA GLU A 83 -3.75 3.82 -13.35
C GLU A 83 -4.17 2.36 -13.59
N ARG A 84 -3.23 1.50 -13.99
CA ARG A 84 -3.48 0.05 -14.18
C ARG A 84 -3.90 -0.64 -12.89
N LEU A 85 -3.29 -0.30 -11.75
CA LEU A 85 -3.66 -0.84 -10.45
C LEU A 85 -5.06 -0.36 -10.04
N ARG A 86 -5.36 0.93 -10.23
CA ARG A 86 -6.71 1.48 -10.01
C ARG A 86 -7.75 0.74 -10.84
N ASN A 87 -7.50 0.56 -12.14
CA ASN A 87 -8.40 -0.15 -13.05
C ASN A 87 -8.59 -1.62 -12.64
N LEU A 88 -7.53 -2.28 -12.17
CA LEU A 88 -7.61 -3.63 -11.63
C LEU A 88 -8.54 -3.70 -10.42
N ILE A 89 -8.35 -2.82 -9.43
CA ILE A 89 -9.22 -2.72 -8.24
C ILE A 89 -10.68 -2.46 -8.66
N VAL A 90 -10.89 -1.51 -9.59
CA VAL A 90 -12.23 -1.18 -10.10
C VAL A 90 -12.92 -2.36 -10.77
N SER A 91 -12.17 -3.16 -11.54
CA SER A 91 -12.70 -4.37 -12.17
C SER A 91 -12.99 -5.49 -11.15
N ALA A 92 -12.20 -5.57 -10.08
CA ALA A 92 -12.28 -6.63 -9.08
C ALA A 92 -13.46 -6.46 -8.10
N TRP A 93 -13.96 -5.24 -7.86
CA TRP A 93 -15.10 -5.00 -6.96
C TRP A 93 -16.44 -4.71 -7.67
N GLN A 94 -16.61 -5.16 -8.92
CA GLN A 94 -17.86 -4.97 -9.67
C GLN A 94 -19.07 -5.59 -8.97
N ASN A 95 -20.26 -4.99 -9.10
CA ASN A 95 -21.49 -5.53 -8.50
C ASN A 95 -21.80 -6.93 -9.01
N ASN A 96 -21.70 -7.16 -10.32
CA ASN A 96 -21.90 -8.47 -10.92
C ASN A 96 -20.65 -9.34 -10.72
N PRO A 97 -20.72 -10.51 -10.04
CA PRO A 97 -19.58 -11.40 -9.87
C PRO A 97 -18.98 -11.89 -11.20
N ASP A 98 -19.79 -12.06 -12.25
CA ASP A 98 -19.30 -12.53 -13.57
C ASP A 98 -18.44 -11.49 -14.30
N ASN A 99 -18.53 -10.22 -13.91
CA ASN A 99 -17.72 -9.14 -14.49
C ASN A 99 -16.36 -9.00 -13.79
N ARG A 100 -16.13 -9.73 -12.70
CA ARG A 100 -14.88 -9.66 -11.95
C ARG A 100 -13.83 -10.55 -12.63
N PRO A 101 -12.55 -10.14 -12.67
CA PRO A 101 -11.48 -11.02 -13.08
C PRO A 101 -11.36 -12.23 -12.13
N THR A 102 -10.83 -13.32 -12.65
CA THR A 102 -10.36 -14.46 -11.84
C THR A 102 -9.13 -14.07 -11.03
N ALA A 103 -8.85 -14.78 -9.93
CA ALA A 103 -7.66 -14.57 -9.13
C ALA A 103 -6.38 -14.74 -9.97
N GLN A 104 -6.38 -15.66 -10.95
CA GLN A 104 -5.27 -15.81 -11.88
C GLN A 104 -5.06 -14.58 -12.76
N GLN A 105 -6.14 -13.97 -13.26
CA GLN A 105 -6.05 -12.72 -14.04
C GLN A 105 -5.54 -11.57 -13.17
N VAL A 106 -6.00 -11.48 -11.91
CA VAL A 106 -5.50 -10.49 -10.95
C VAL A 106 -4.00 -10.64 -10.73
N ALA A 107 -3.52 -11.86 -10.46
CA ALA A 107 -2.10 -12.13 -10.26
C ALA A 107 -1.26 -11.75 -11.49
N ASN A 108 -1.67 -12.17 -12.70
CA ASN A 108 -0.97 -11.84 -13.93
C ASN A 108 -0.90 -10.33 -14.19
N GLU A 109 -1.96 -9.57 -13.89
CA GLU A 109 -1.93 -8.11 -14.04
C GLU A 109 -1.03 -7.45 -12.99
N LEU A 110 -1.01 -7.95 -11.75
CA LEU A 110 -0.10 -7.47 -10.71
C LEU A 110 1.37 -7.71 -11.07
N GLU A 111 1.72 -8.87 -11.62
CA GLU A 111 3.07 -9.17 -12.11
C GLU A 111 3.50 -8.16 -13.18
N ARG A 112 2.65 -7.87 -14.16
CA ARG A 112 2.94 -6.86 -15.19
C ARG A 112 3.13 -5.46 -14.62
N ILE A 113 2.29 -5.06 -13.67
CA ILE A 113 2.41 -3.77 -12.99
C ILE A 113 3.74 -3.70 -12.23
N GLN A 114 4.11 -4.77 -11.53
CA GLN A 114 5.38 -4.86 -10.80
C GLN A 114 6.59 -4.76 -11.74
N GLU A 115 6.59 -5.50 -12.86
CA GLU A 115 7.65 -5.44 -13.86
C GLU A 115 7.82 -4.02 -14.43
N GLU A 116 6.73 -3.32 -14.73
CA GLU A 116 6.76 -1.94 -15.24
C GLU A 116 7.35 -0.96 -14.22
N ILE A 117 6.95 -1.06 -12.95
CA ILE A 117 7.45 -0.19 -11.88
C ILE A 117 8.93 -0.48 -11.59
N LEU A 118 9.31 -1.76 -11.52
CA LEU A 118 10.70 -2.16 -11.26
C LEU A 118 11.63 -1.83 -12.43
N ALA A 119 11.14 -1.80 -13.66
CA ALA A 119 11.95 -1.42 -14.82
C ALA A 119 12.45 0.03 -14.74
N VAL A 120 11.63 0.94 -14.19
CA VAL A 120 12.03 2.35 -13.96
C VAL A 120 13.11 2.42 -12.89
N LEU A 121 12.90 1.77 -11.74
CA LEU A 121 13.89 1.70 -10.66
C LEU A 121 15.22 1.09 -11.13
N ALA A 122 15.17 0.04 -11.96
CA ALA A 122 16.36 -0.58 -12.50
C ALA A 122 17.14 0.36 -13.44
N GLN A 123 16.46 1.19 -14.23
CA GLN A 123 17.10 2.19 -15.09
C GLN A 123 17.77 3.29 -14.26
N ASP A 124 17.08 3.79 -13.24
CA ASP A 124 17.62 4.81 -12.34
C ASP A 124 18.89 4.29 -11.64
N LEU A 125 18.83 3.08 -11.09
CA LEU A 125 20.00 2.43 -10.47
C LEU A 125 21.16 2.23 -11.46
N LEU A 126 20.88 1.91 -12.73
CA LEU A 126 21.92 1.72 -13.75
C LEU A 126 22.61 3.04 -14.17
N GLY A 127 21.87 4.15 -14.25
CA GLY A 127 22.42 5.46 -14.59
C GLY A 127 23.48 5.94 -13.58
N ASP A 128 23.32 5.55 -12.32
CA ASP A 128 24.28 5.86 -11.26
C ASP A 128 25.62 5.12 -11.45
N PHE A 129 25.61 3.90 -12.00
CA PHE A 129 26.84 3.15 -12.30
C PHE A 129 27.57 3.63 -13.56
N GLU A 130 26.86 4.19 -14.54
CA GLU A 130 27.50 4.73 -15.76
C GLU A 130 28.11 6.12 -15.55
N THR A 131 27.54 6.92 -14.64
CA THR A 131 28.08 8.25 -14.30
C THR A 131 29.44 8.16 -13.60
N GLU A 132 29.71 7.07 -12.87
CA GLU A 132 31.04 6.80 -12.31
C GLU A 132 32.06 6.33 -13.35
N ASN A 133 31.62 5.78 -14.49
CA ASN A 133 32.49 5.25 -15.55
C ASN A 133 32.76 6.24 -16.70
N GLY A 134 32.18 7.44 -16.66
CA GLY A 134 32.34 8.48 -17.69
C GLY A 134 33.63 9.30 -17.64
N ALA A 135 34.42 9.19 -16.57
CA ALA A 135 35.76 9.76 -16.52
C ALA A 135 36.78 8.64 -16.61
N CYS A 136 37.60 8.65 -17.67
CA CYS A 136 38.81 7.85 -17.77
C CYS A 136 39.77 8.22 -16.62
N SER A 137 39.55 7.60 -15.46
CA SER A 137 40.44 7.55 -14.31
C SER A 137 40.69 6.06 -14.02
N PRO A 138 41.88 5.69 -13.54
CA PRO A 138 42.18 4.29 -13.28
C PRO A 138 41.16 3.76 -12.26
N MET A 139 40.48 2.67 -12.61
CA MET A 139 39.45 1.99 -11.79
C MET A 139 39.73 2.20 -10.29
N PRO A 140 38.89 2.93 -9.55
CA PRO A 140 39.01 2.90 -8.10
C PRO A 140 38.72 1.46 -7.68
N ALA A 141 39.51 0.97 -6.73
CA ALA A 141 39.39 -0.39 -6.22
C ALA A 141 37.91 -0.69 -5.92
N TYR A 142 37.41 -1.79 -6.47
CA TYR A 142 36.07 -2.32 -6.24
C TYR A 142 35.66 -2.11 -4.77
N GLN A 143 34.83 -1.10 -4.49
CA GLN A 143 34.23 -0.94 -3.18
C GLN A 143 33.00 -1.84 -3.18
N PRO A 144 33.01 -2.95 -2.42
CA PRO A 144 31.86 -3.83 -2.37
C PRO A 144 30.66 -3.04 -1.86
N PHE A 145 29.52 -3.19 -2.54
CA PHE A 145 28.23 -2.69 -2.08
C PHE A 145 27.97 -3.20 -0.66
N THR A 146 28.07 -2.30 0.32
CA THR A 146 27.78 -2.62 1.72
C THR A 146 26.30 -2.41 1.99
N GLY A 147 25.76 -3.15 2.96
CA GLY A 147 24.37 -2.95 3.39
C GLY A 147 24.09 -1.52 3.88
N GLU A 148 25.09 -0.85 4.44
CA GLU A 148 25.04 0.56 4.84
C GLU A 148 24.80 1.48 3.64
N HIS A 149 25.55 1.27 2.55
CA HIS A 149 25.37 2.05 1.31
C HIS A 149 23.99 1.82 0.67
N ALA A 150 23.41 0.62 0.84
CA ALA A 150 22.04 0.34 0.41
C ALA A 150 21.01 1.15 1.21
N VAL A 151 21.19 1.24 2.52
CA VAL A 151 20.28 1.95 3.44
C VAL A 151 20.32 3.45 3.19
N ASP A 152 21.52 4.03 3.04
CA ASP A 152 21.68 5.47 2.75
C ASP A 152 20.95 5.88 1.46
N ARG A 153 21.02 5.03 0.43
CA ARG A 153 20.36 5.28 -0.86
C ARG A 153 18.85 5.08 -0.79
N MET A 154 18.37 4.12 0.01
CA MET A 154 16.95 3.95 0.27
C MET A 154 16.36 5.16 1.01
N GLU A 155 17.12 5.78 1.91
CA GLU A 155 16.73 7.01 2.62
C GLU A 155 16.73 8.23 1.68
N GLU A 156 17.78 8.40 0.87
CA GLU A 156 17.89 9.48 -0.12
C GLU A 156 16.76 9.45 -1.16
N LEU A 157 16.41 8.25 -1.62
CA LEU A 157 15.32 8.01 -2.57
C LEU A 157 13.94 7.98 -1.89
N LYS A 158 13.87 8.20 -0.57
CA LYS A 158 12.65 8.16 0.26
C LYS A 158 11.85 6.86 0.13
N VAL A 159 12.52 5.76 -0.14
CA VAL A 159 11.93 4.41 -0.23
C VAL A 159 11.73 3.81 1.16
N ILE A 160 12.52 4.26 2.14
CA ILE A 160 12.32 4.00 3.56
C ILE A 160 12.13 5.34 4.28
N GLU A 161 11.08 5.46 5.09
CA GLU A 161 11.01 6.51 6.11
C GLU A 161 11.65 5.94 7.38
N LEU A 162 12.81 6.46 7.78
CA LEU A 162 13.31 6.26 9.13
C LEU A 162 12.41 7.05 10.09
N LYS A 163 11.29 6.43 10.50
CA LYS A 163 10.56 6.88 11.68
C LYS A 163 11.36 6.52 12.91
N ASP A 164 12.34 7.35 13.22
CA ASP A 164 12.99 7.32 14.52
C ASP A 164 13.42 8.72 14.95
N GLU A 165 12.74 9.79 14.51
CA GLU A 165 12.90 11.09 15.16
C GLU A 165 12.57 11.00 16.67
N GLU A 166 11.58 10.17 17.05
CA GLU A 166 11.26 9.93 18.46
C GLU A 166 12.35 9.14 19.20
N LEU A 167 12.99 8.16 18.55
CA LEU A 167 14.06 7.36 19.17
C LEU A 167 15.37 8.15 19.26
N GLN A 168 15.69 8.95 18.23
CA GLN A 168 16.85 9.84 18.24
C GLN A 168 16.69 10.94 19.31
N GLN A 169 15.48 11.49 19.45
CA GLN A 169 15.16 12.44 20.51
C GLN A 169 15.27 11.78 21.88
N HIS A 170 14.74 10.56 22.05
CA HIS A 170 14.82 9.83 23.31
C HIS A 170 16.27 9.46 23.71
N ILE A 171 17.11 9.08 22.74
CA ILE A 171 18.54 8.82 22.97
C ILE A 171 19.29 10.11 23.34
N ASN A 172 18.98 11.23 22.68
CA ASN A 172 19.58 12.52 23.00
C ASN A 172 19.15 13.03 24.38
N ASP A 173 17.89 12.84 24.76
CA ASP A 173 17.37 13.22 26.09
C ASP A 173 18.04 12.36 27.19
N ILE A 174 18.23 11.05 26.97
CA ILE A 174 18.98 10.18 27.89
C ILE A 174 20.45 10.58 27.99
N ALA A 175 21.08 11.01 26.88
CA ALA A 175 22.48 11.43 26.86
C ALA A 175 22.72 12.75 27.61
N LEU A 176 21.72 13.65 27.65
CA LEU A 176 21.76 14.91 28.40
C LEU A 176 21.67 14.68 29.92
N ASP A 177 20.87 13.71 30.38
CA ASP A 177 20.74 13.35 31.80
C ASP A 177 22.03 12.72 32.41
N VAL A 178 22.94 12.21 31.58
CA VAL A 178 24.20 11.59 32.02
C VAL A 178 25.33 12.61 32.20
N LEU A 179 25.14 13.87 31.74
CA LEU A 179 26.19 14.89 31.70
C LEU A 179 26.05 16.03 32.73
N GLU A 180 25.18 15.92 33.73
CA GLU A 180 25.26 16.79 34.91
C GLU A 180 26.19 16.18 35.98
N PRO A 181 27.44 16.68 36.14
CA PRO A 181 28.25 16.30 37.28
C PRO A 181 27.61 16.86 38.56
N SER A 182 27.16 15.94 39.42
CA SER A 182 26.98 16.17 40.84
C SER A 182 28.21 16.90 41.40
N ALA A 183 28.07 18.21 41.63
CA ALA A 183 29.04 18.99 42.38
C ALA A 183 28.84 18.68 43.88
N PRO A 184 29.85 18.17 44.60
CA PRO A 184 29.75 18.01 46.05
C PRO A 184 29.94 19.36 46.76
N MET A 185 29.20 19.52 47.87
CA MET A 185 29.27 20.63 48.83
C MET A 185 30.66 20.81 49.46
#